data_AF-A0A2H6HD82-F1
#
_entry.id   AF-A0A2H6HD82-F1
#
_cell.length_a   1.000
_cell.length_b   1.000
_cell.length_c   1.000
_cell.angle_alpha   90.00
_cell.angle_beta   90.00
_cell.angle_gamma   90.00
#
_symmetry.space_group_name_H-M   'P 1'
#
loop_
_entity.id
_entity.type
_entity.pdbx_description
1 polymer ?
#
loop_
_entity_poly.entity_id
_entity_poly.type
_entity_poly.pdbx_seq_one_letter_code
_entity_poly.pdbx_strand_id
1 'polypeptide(L)' 'MLLFGKESTGLPTGVTTHEAITERVRIPIAVGGRSLNLANAAAVGIYEAWRQNGFEEVVTVE' A
#
# COMPACT_ATOMS: atom_id res chain seq x y z
N MET A 1 3.09 7.92 6.01
CA MET A 1 2.32 8.25 4.78
C MET A 1 2.55 7.15 3.76
N LEU A 2 1.50 6.67 3.11
CA LEU A 2 1.60 5.69 2.02
C LEU A 2 1.23 6.37 0.70
N LEU A 3 2.07 6.19 -0.31
CA LEU A 3 1.87 6.78 -1.63
C LEU A 3 1.53 5.68 -2.64
N PHE A 4 0.44 5.86 -3.37
CA PHE A 4 -0.01 4.92 -4.39
C PHE A 4 -0.11 5.59 -5.76
N GLY A 5 0.20 4.83 -6.81
CA GLY A 5 0.06 5.27 -8.18
C GLY A 5 -1.31 4.98 -8.77
N LYS A 6 -1.52 5.37 -10.03
CA LYS A 6 -2.74 5.00 -10.77
C LYS A 6 -2.78 3.49 -11.01
N GLU A 7 -3.97 2.90 -11.05
CA GLU A 7 -4.15 1.45 -11.27
C GLU A 7 -3.49 0.95 -12.56
N SER A 8 -3.63 1.71 -13.65
CA SER A 8 -3.15 1.31 -14.97
C SER A 8 -1.65 1.49 -15.17
N THR A 9 -1.03 2.45 -14.49
CA THR A 9 0.35 2.90 -14.81
C THR A 9 1.28 2.94 -13.62
N GLY A 10 0.78 2.74 -12.39
CA GLY A 10 1.56 2.92 -11.17
C GLY A 10 2.02 4.37 -10.96
N LEU A 11 3.11 4.53 -10.20
CA LEU A 11 3.73 5.82 -9.94
C LEU A 11 4.65 6.22 -11.10
N PRO A 12 4.67 7.50 -11.52
CA PRO A 12 5.64 7.97 -12.51
C PRO A 12 7.08 7.80 -12.00
N THR A 13 8.02 7.49 -12.89
CA THR A 13 9.43 7.28 -12.54
C THR A 13 10.05 8.45 -11.76
N GLY A 14 9.71 9.69 -12.12
CA GLY A 14 10.20 10.87 -11.39
C GLY A 14 9.68 10.98 -9.96
N VAL A 15 8.54 10.36 -9.65
CA VAL A 15 8.00 10.28 -8.29
C VAL A 15 8.69 9.15 -7.52
N THR A 16 8.92 8.00 -8.16
CA THR A 16 9.53 6.86 -7.48
C THR A 16 10.97 7.12 -7.05
N THR A 17 11.71 8.03 -7.71
CA THR A 17 13.09 8.42 -7.37
C THR A 17 13.19 9.71 -6.55
N HIS A 18 12.06 10.32 -6.16
CA HIS A 18 12.06 11.56 -5.38
C HIS A 18 12.70 11.34 -4.00
N GLU A 19 13.48 12.31 -3.50
CA GLU A 19 14.24 12.20 -2.24
C GLU A 19 13.37 11.95 -1.00
N ALA A 20 12.14 12.45 -1.00
CA ALA A 20 11.16 12.23 0.06
C ALA A 20 10.66 10.77 0.16
N ILE A 21 10.91 9.93 -0.84
CA ILE A 21 10.57 8.50 -0.80
C ILE A 21 11.61 7.77 0.02
N THR A 22 11.25 7.42 1.25
CA THR A 22 12.14 6.76 2.20
C THR A 22 12.25 5.25 1.95
N GLU A 23 11.20 4.62 1.40
CA GLU A 23 11.17 3.18 1.16
C GLU A 23 10.24 2.81 0.01
N ARG A 24 10.51 1.65 -0.63
CA ARG A 24 9.65 1.05 -1.64
C ARG A 24 9.27 -0.36 -1.20
N VAL A 25 7.97 -0.58 -1.03
CA VAL A 25 7.40 -1.85 -0.59
C VAL A 25 6.56 -2.48 -1.69
N ARG A 26 6.34 -3.79 -1.60
CA ARG A 26 5.47 -4.56 -2.51
C ARG A 26 4.57 -5.50 -1.73
N ILE A 27 3.35 -5.70 -2.20
CA ILE A 27 2.48 -6.76 -1.70
C ILE A 27 2.89 -8.07 -2.39
N PRO A 28 3.26 -9.13 -1.64
CA PRO A 28 3.55 -10.42 -2.23
C PRO A 28 2.33 -10.97 -2.98
N ILE A 29 2.55 -11.45 -4.20
CA ILE A 29 1.51 -12.07 -5.05
C ILE A 29 2.06 -13.41 -5.53
N ALA A 30 1.18 -14.42 -5.65
CA ALA A 30 1.54 -15.73 -6.17
C ALA A 30 2.08 -15.64 -7.62
N VAL A 31 2.89 -16.62 -8.02
CA VAL A 31 3.40 -16.70 -9.39
C VAL A 31 2.23 -16.80 -10.37
N GLY A 32 2.23 -15.94 -11.40
CA GLY A 32 1.13 -15.82 -12.37
C GLY A 32 -0.08 -15.02 -11.87
N GLY A 33 -0.06 -14.55 -10.62
CA GLY A 33 -1.08 -13.67 -10.08
C GLY A 33 -1.06 -12.29 -10.73
N ARG A 34 -2.23 -11.65 -10.76
CA ARG A 34 -2.38 -10.27 -11.25
C ARG A 34 -2.25 -9.30 -10.08
N SER A 35 -1.84 -8.07 -10.39
CA SER A 35 -1.88 -6.96 -9.42
C SER A 35 -3.28 -6.83 -8.81
N LEU A 36 -3.32 -6.48 -7.52
CA LEU A 36 -4.56 -6.10 -6.85
C LEU A 36 -5.10 -4.79 -7.44
N ASN A 37 -6.42 -4.59 -7.34
CA ASN A 37 -6.99 -3.26 -7.56
C ASN A 37 -6.41 -2.27 -6.51
N LEU A 38 -6.47 -0.98 -6.80
CA LEU A 38 -5.84 0.03 -5.95
C LEU A 38 -6.48 0.09 -4.55
N ALA A 39 -7.79 -0.08 -4.46
CA ALA A 39 -8.50 -0.07 -3.17
C ALA A 39 -8.01 -1.19 -2.23
N ASN A 40 -7.87 -2.42 -2.73
CA ASN A 40 -7.38 -3.56 -1.96
C ASN A 40 -5.91 -3.41 -1.62
N ALA A 41 -5.09 -2.91 -2.54
CA ALA A 41 -3.67 -2.63 -2.27
C ALA A 41 -3.52 -1.57 -1.16
N ALA A 42 -4.32 -0.51 -1.21
CA ALA A 42 -4.35 0.53 -0.18
C ALA A 42 -4.83 -0.03 1.16
N ALA A 43 -5.92 -0.81 1.17
CA ALA A 43 -6.43 -1.44 2.38
C ALA A 43 -5.37 -2.32 3.05
N VAL A 44 -4.68 -3.19 2.30
CA VAL A 44 -3.60 -4.03 2.84
C VAL A 44 -2.48 -3.17 3.46
N GLY A 45 -2.02 -2.13 2.75
CA GLY A 45 -0.98 -1.24 3.27
C GLY A 45 -1.39 -0.49 4.54
N ILE A 46 -2.62 0.05 4.57
CA ILE A 46 -3.17 0.77 5.71
C ILE A 46 -3.32 -0.17 6.91
N TYR A 47 -3.92 -1.35 6.73
CA TYR A 47 -4.14 -2.27 7.84
C TYR A 47 -2.86 -2.90 8.36
N GLU A 48 -1.85 -3.15 7.52
CA GLU A 48 -0.55 -3.60 8.01
C GLU A 48 0.16 -2.50 8.81
N ALA A 49 0.14 -1.26 8.32
CA ALA A 49 0.67 -0.14 9.09
C ALA A 49 -0.08 0.02 10.41
N TRP A 50 -1.41 -0.08 10.40
CA TRP A 50 -2.23 0.02 11.60
C TRP A 50 -1.96 -1.13 12.58
N ARG A 51 -1.79 -2.37 12.08
CA ARG A 51 -1.38 -3.54 12.89
C ARG A 51 -0.05 -3.31 13.58
N GLN A 52 0.94 -2.76 12.87
CA GLN A 52 2.25 -2.44 13.46
C GLN A 52 2.16 -1.35 14.53
N ASN A 53 1.15 -0.46 14.45
CA ASN A 53 0.83 0.54 15.47
C ASN A 53 -0.21 0.03 16.47
N GLY A 54 -0.36 -1.29 16.64
CA GLY A 54 -1.19 -1.88 17.69
C GLY A 54 -2.70 -1.74 17.50
N PHE A 55 -3.17 -1.40 16.29
CA PHE A 55 -4.59 -1.16 16.02
C PHE A 55 -5.24 -0.15 16.99
N GLU A 56 -4.56 0.95 17.27
CA GLU A 56 -5.11 2.03 18.10
C GLU A 56 -6.48 2.50 17.56
N GLU A 57 -7.42 2.79 18.47
CA GLU A 57 -8.77 3.28 18.16
C GLU A 57 -9.67 2.33 17.33
N VAL A 58 -9.49 1.00 17.46
CA VAL A 58 -10.46 0.04 16.91
C VAL A 58 -11.81 0.17 17.63
N VAL A 59 -12.84 0.45 16.85
CA VAL A 59 -14.23 0.20 17.25
C VAL A 59 -14.62 -1.17 16.69
N THR A 60 -14.82 -2.15 17.56
CA THR A 60 -15.44 -3.43 17.16
C THR A 60 -16.87 -3.14 16.71
N VAL A 61 -17.16 -3.49 15.46
CA VAL A 61 -18.52 -3.48 14.94
C VAL A 61 -19.18 -4.78 15.39
N GLU A 62 -20.26 -4.70 16.17
CA GLU A 62 -21.14 -5.84 16.47
C GLU A 62 -21.92 -6.29 15.23
#